data_AF-A0A370EFR5-F1
#
_entry.id   AF-A0A370EFR5-F1
#
_cell.length_a   1.000
_cell.length_b   1.000
_cell.length_c   1.000
_cell.angle_alpha   90.00
_cell.angle_beta   90.00
_cell.angle_gamma   90.00
#
_symmetry.space_group_name_H-M   'P 1'
#
loop_
_entity.id
_entity.type
_entity.pdbx_description
1 polymer ?
#
loop_
_entity_poly.entity_id
_entity_poly.type
_entity_poly.pdbx_seq_one_letter_code
_entity_poly.pdbx_strand_id
1 'polypeptide(L)'
;MNSKFSELKDLLEAACRDVHKDFLTRFNNDTYISAGGAKLEAFITELQKEYESIAVSFLQKHGFEKDADAKKKVLAIIKAYAKRCIEEFSKI
;
A
#
# COMPACT_ATOMS: atom_id res chain seq x y z
N MET A 1 -19.85 9.68 -8.04
CA MET A 1 -18.60 8.88 -7.99
C MET A 1 -18.93 7.54 -7.33
N ASN A 2 -18.44 6.41 -7.86
CA ASN A 2 -18.83 5.08 -7.39
C ASN A 2 -18.29 4.83 -5.96
N SER A 3 -19.18 4.83 -4.96
CA SER A 3 -18.87 4.92 -3.51
C SER A 3 -17.86 3.87 -3.03
N LYS A 4 -17.87 2.66 -3.60
CA LYS A 4 -16.99 1.54 -3.21
C LYS A 4 -15.52 1.82 -3.52
N PHE A 5 -15.23 2.42 -4.67
CA PHE A 5 -13.83 2.74 -5.03
C PHE A 5 -13.29 3.96 -4.28
N SER A 6 -14.16 4.73 -3.61
CA SER A 6 -13.70 5.75 -2.66
C SER A 6 -13.18 5.08 -1.39
N GLU A 7 -13.93 4.13 -0.85
CA GLU A 7 -13.51 3.35 0.32
C GLU A 7 -12.15 2.66 0.10
N LEU A 8 -11.93 2.05 -1.09
CA LEU A 8 -10.63 1.47 -1.43
C LEU A 8 -9.49 2.51 -1.31
N LYS A 9 -9.71 3.73 -1.78
CA LYS A 9 -8.69 4.78 -1.72
C LYS A 9 -8.39 5.17 -0.28
N ASP A 10 -9.44 5.33 0.54
CA ASP A 10 -9.29 5.68 1.95
C ASP A 10 -8.51 4.59 2.72
N LEU A 11 -8.79 3.31 2.44
CA LEU A 11 -8.05 2.17 2.98
C LEU A 11 -6.58 2.19 2.57
N LEU A 12 -6.28 2.47 1.30
CA LEU A 12 -4.89 2.55 0.81
C LEU A 12 -4.15 3.75 1.43
N GLU A 13 -4.80 4.90 1.60
CA GLU A 13 -4.17 6.05 2.27
C GLU A 13 -3.90 5.78 3.75
N ALA A 14 -4.81 5.08 4.44
CA ALA A 14 -4.59 4.66 5.83
C ALA A 14 -3.42 3.67 5.92
N ALA A 15 -3.43 2.61 5.11
CA ALA A 15 -2.36 1.61 5.08
C ALA A 15 -0.99 2.20 4.77
N CYS A 16 -0.90 3.14 3.82
CA CYS A 16 0.35 3.86 3.54
C CYS A 16 0.89 4.55 4.81
N ARG A 17 0.03 5.27 5.54
CA ARG A 17 0.44 5.97 6.77
C ARG A 17 0.86 5.00 7.87
N ASP A 18 0.15 3.88 8.01
CA ASP A 18 0.42 2.88 9.05
C ASP A 18 1.73 2.14 8.77
N VAL A 19 1.91 1.63 7.55
CA VAL A 19 3.19 1.02 7.12
C VAL A 19 4.34 2.00 7.31
N HIS A 20 4.15 3.26 6.91
CA HIS A 20 5.15 4.29 7.07
C HIS A 20 5.55 4.53 8.53
N LYS A 21 4.55 4.69 9.41
CA LYS A 21 4.77 4.90 10.85
C LYS A 21 5.45 3.69 11.50
N ASP A 22 4.99 2.49 11.19
CA ASP A 22 5.52 1.25 11.76
C ASP A 22 6.94 0.98 11.27
N PHE A 23 7.22 1.30 10.01
CA PHE A 23 8.55 1.19 9.43
C PHE A 23 9.53 2.17 10.09
N LEU A 24 9.16 3.45 10.20
CA LEU A 24 10.00 4.46 10.88
C LEU A 24 10.22 4.14 12.36
N THR A 25 9.21 3.61 13.06
CA THR A 25 9.33 3.21 14.47
C THR A 25 10.32 2.08 14.64
N ARG A 26 10.30 1.08 13.76
CA ARG A 26 11.28 -0.02 13.77
C ARG A 26 12.67 0.49 13.41
N PHE A 27 12.78 1.32 12.39
CA PHE A 27 14.06 1.85 11.92
C PHE A 27 14.76 2.79 12.88
N ASN A 28 14.02 3.63 13.61
CA ASN A 28 14.62 4.49 14.63
C ASN A 28 15.19 3.69 15.81
N ASN A 29 14.75 2.44 15.99
CA ASN A 29 15.27 1.52 16.99
C ASN A 29 16.37 0.59 16.44
N ASP A 30 16.49 0.47 15.12
CA ASP A 30 17.42 -0.46 14.47
C ASP A 30 18.70 0.27 14.04
N THR A 31 19.74 0.18 14.88
CA THR A 31 21.04 0.84 14.68
C THR A 31 21.84 0.26 13.50
N TYR A 32 21.32 -0.76 12.81
CA TYR A 32 22.13 -1.67 11.98
C TYR A 32 21.94 -1.56 10.46
N ILE A 33 20.97 -0.78 9.98
CA ILE A 33 20.66 -0.73 8.54
C ILE A 33 21.33 0.50 7.92
N SER A 34 22.61 0.34 7.60
CA SER A 34 23.52 1.38 7.10
C SER A 34 23.45 1.63 5.58
N ALA A 35 22.39 1.22 4.87
CA ALA A 35 22.25 1.51 3.43
C ALA A 35 20.80 1.90 3.11
N GLY A 36 20.57 3.16 2.72
CA GLY A 36 19.24 3.70 2.39
C GLY A 36 18.46 2.87 1.36
N GLY A 37 19.15 2.23 0.41
CA GLY A 37 18.51 1.35 -0.59
C GLY A 37 17.86 0.11 0.03
N ALA A 38 18.47 -0.51 1.05
CA ALA A 38 17.85 -1.66 1.73
C ALA A 38 16.61 -1.26 2.54
N LYS A 39 16.55 -0.01 3.03
CA LYS A 39 15.37 0.54 3.70
C LYS A 39 14.21 0.69 2.72
N LEU A 40 14.48 1.28 1.56
CA LEU A 40 13.45 1.49 0.53
C LEU A 40 12.86 0.17 0.03
N GLU A 41 13.69 -0.83 -0.25
CA GLU A 41 13.23 -2.15 -0.69
C GLU A 41 12.40 -2.88 0.38
N ALA A 42 12.81 -2.79 1.65
CA ALA A 42 12.04 -3.36 2.76
C ALA A 42 10.68 -2.68 2.91
N PHE A 43 10.64 -1.34 2.83
CA PHE A 43 9.40 -0.58 2.85
C PHE A 43 8.48 -0.95 1.69
N ILE A 44 9.01 -1.02 0.46
CA ILE A 44 8.24 -1.42 -0.74
C ILE A 44 7.64 -2.81 -0.55
N THR A 45 8.42 -3.75 -0.01
CA THR A 45 7.97 -5.14 0.22
C THR A 45 6.80 -5.20 1.21
N GLU A 46 6.87 -4.43 2.31
CA GLU A 46 5.79 -4.40 3.30
C GLU A 46 4.54 -3.70 2.75
N LEU A 47 4.71 -2.58 2.05
CA LEU A 47 3.63 -1.86 1.41
C LEU A 47 2.90 -2.74 0.38
N GLN A 48 3.64 -3.51 -0.41
CA GLN A 48 3.07 -4.45 -1.39
C GLN A 48 2.19 -5.49 -0.71
N LYS A 49 2.67 -6.13 0.36
CA LYS A 49 1.90 -7.14 1.12
C LYS A 49 0.60 -6.57 1.68
N GLU A 50 0.67 -5.37 2.27
CA GLU A 50 -0.51 -4.73 2.85
C GLU A 50 -1.54 -4.36 1.77
N TYR A 51 -1.06 -3.82 0.65
CA TYR A 51 -1.94 -3.44 -0.45
C TYR A 51 -2.56 -4.65 -1.16
N GLU A 52 -1.83 -5.76 -1.29
CA GLU A 52 -2.37 -7.03 -1.80
C GLU A 52 -3.47 -7.58 -0.87
N SER A 53 -3.25 -7.53 0.45
CA SER A 53 -4.24 -7.92 1.45
C SER A 53 -5.54 -7.10 1.33
N ILE A 54 -5.40 -5.77 1.20
CA ILE A 54 -6.53 -4.85 0.97
C ILE A 54 -7.22 -5.17 -0.35
N ALA A 55 -6.48 -5.43 -1.43
CA ALA A 55 -7.03 -5.78 -2.74
C ALA A 55 -7.94 -7.00 -2.66
N VAL A 56 -7.43 -8.09 -2.07
CA VAL A 56 -8.15 -9.35 -1.93
C VAL A 56 -9.40 -9.14 -1.08
N SER A 57 -9.25 -8.49 0.07
CA SER A 57 -10.36 -8.20 0.99
C SER A 57 -11.43 -7.33 0.34
N PHE A 58 -11.05 -6.30 -0.41
CA PHE A 58 -11.97 -5.42 -1.12
C PHE A 58 -12.74 -6.16 -2.22
N LEU A 59 -12.04 -6.97 -3.03
CA LEU A 59 -12.66 -7.76 -4.09
C LEU A 59 -13.66 -8.76 -3.52
N GLN A 60 -13.32 -9.44 -2.42
CA GLN A 60 -14.20 -10.35 -1.70
C GLN A 60 -15.42 -9.62 -1.11
N LYS A 61 -15.19 -8.55 -0.36
CA LYS A 61 -16.24 -7.76 0.31
C LYS A 61 -17.31 -7.26 -0.64
N HIS A 62 -16.96 -6.93 -1.88
CA HIS A 62 -17.89 -6.40 -2.86
C HIS A 62 -18.31 -7.38 -3.96
N GLY A 63 -17.89 -8.66 -3.87
CA GLY A 63 -18.25 -9.69 -4.83
C GLY A 63 -17.60 -9.54 -6.22
N PHE A 64 -16.46 -8.87 -6.30
CA PHE A 64 -15.73 -8.61 -7.55
C PHE A 64 -14.71 -9.71 -7.91
N GLU A 65 -14.67 -10.81 -7.16
CA GLU A 65 -13.72 -11.90 -7.36
C GLU A 65 -13.77 -12.54 -8.75
N LYS A 66 -14.88 -12.43 -9.48
CA LYS A 66 -15.02 -12.91 -10.87
C LYS A 66 -15.15 -11.77 -11.90
N ASP A 67 -15.13 -10.52 -11.44
CA ASP A 67 -15.28 -9.34 -12.30
C ASP A 67 -13.89 -8.87 -12.78
N ALA A 68 -13.58 -9.13 -14.05
CA ALA A 68 -12.30 -8.78 -14.64
C ALA A 68 -12.08 -7.26 -14.74
N ASP A 69 -13.12 -6.47 -14.97
CA ASP A 69 -13.03 -5.01 -15.07
C ASP A 69 -12.83 -4.37 -13.71
N ALA A 70 -13.54 -4.87 -12.68
CA ALA A 70 -13.33 -4.45 -11.30
C ALA A 70 -11.91 -4.78 -10.85
N LYS A 71 -11.39 -5.98 -11.13
CA LYS A 71 -10.00 -6.35 -10.82
C LYS A 71 -8.98 -5.44 -11.48
N LYS A 72 -9.14 -5.15 -12.78
CA LYS A 72 -8.26 -4.22 -13.50
C LYS A 72 -8.28 -2.83 -12.86
N LYS A 73 -9.46 -2.36 -12.46
CA LYS A 73 -9.64 -1.06 -11.81
C LYS A 73 -9.02 -1.01 -10.42
N VAL A 74 -9.22 -2.04 -9.60
CA VAL A 74 -8.56 -2.18 -8.29
C VAL A 74 -7.05 -2.16 -8.45
N LEU A 75 -6.50 -2.95 -9.38
CA LEU A 75 -5.07 -3.00 -9.65
C LEU A 75 -4.51 -1.62 -10.08
N ALA A 76 -5.22 -0.91 -10.95
CA ALA A 76 -4.80 0.43 -11.40
C ALA A 76 -4.77 1.44 -10.24
N ILE A 77 -5.79 1.41 -9.36
CA ILE A 77 -5.84 2.28 -8.18
C ILE A 77 -4.69 1.94 -7.23
N ILE A 78 -4.51 0.66 -6.90
CA ILE A 78 -3.44 0.19 -6.00
C ILE A 78 -2.06 0.63 -6.51
N LYS A 79 -1.76 0.43 -7.80
CA LYS A 79 -0.47 0.85 -8.38
C LYS A 79 -0.24 2.35 -8.25
N ALA A 80 -1.27 3.17 -8.50
CA ALA A 80 -1.16 4.62 -8.40
C ALA A 80 -0.89 5.06 -6.96
N TYR A 81 -1.59 4.48 -5.98
CA TYR A 81 -1.39 4.79 -4.56
C TYR A 81 -0.07 4.25 -4.01
N ALA A 82 0.40 3.09 -4.50
CA ALA A 82 1.66 2.52 -4.08
C ALA A 82 2.82 3.42 -4.53
N LYS A 83 2.78 3.83 -5.81
CA LYS A 83 3.76 4.78 -6.37
C LYS A 83 3.81 6.07 -5.54
N ARG A 84 2.66 6.69 -5.26
CA ARG A 84 2.59 7.90 -4.45
C ARG A 84 3.17 7.69 -3.05
N CYS A 85 2.82 6.58 -2.39
CA CYS A 85 3.32 6.28 -1.05
C CYS A 85 4.85 6.11 -1.02
N ILE A 86 5.42 5.41 -2.01
CA ILE A 86 6.87 5.21 -2.16
C ILE A 86 7.57 6.53 -2.45
N GLU A 87 7.01 7.37 -3.31
CA GLU A 87 7.55 8.70 -3.61
C GLU A 87 7.57 9.61 -2.38
N GLU A 88 6.53 9.55 -1.54
CA GLU A 88 6.50 10.29 -0.27
C GLU A 88 7.51 9.74 0.73
N PHE A 89 7.64 8.42 0.86
CA PHE A 89 8.65 7.80 1.73
C PHE A 89 10.08 8.14 1.32
N SER A 90 10.36 8.14 0.01
CA SER A 90 11.70 8.42 -0.54
C SER A 90 12.18 9.85 -0.33
N LYS A 91 11.30 10.77 0.08
CA LYS A 91 11.65 12.17 0.39
C LYS A 91 12.16 12.37 1.82
N ILE A 92 12.10 11.34 2.65
CA ILE A 92 12.49 11.37 4.08
C ILE A 92 13.93 10.86 4.22
#